data_AF-A0A7Y2ZVB8-F1
#
_entry.id   AF-A0A7Y2ZVB8-F1
#
_cell.length_a   1.000
_cell.length_b   1.000
_cell.length_c   1.000
_cell.angle_alpha   90.00
_cell.angle_beta   90.00
_cell.angle_gamma   90.00
#
_symmetry.space_group_name_H-M   'P 1'
#
loop_
_entity.id
_entity.type
_entity.pdbx_description
1 polymer ?
#
loop_
_entity_poly.entity_id
_entity_poly.type
_entity_poly.pdbx_seq_one_letter_code
_entity_poly.pdbx_strand_id
1 'polypeptide(L)'
;MKPYASIIAILLVLSSSVAFAERLSVSSETANIRSGPGTNHDILWKVEKYHPIFIIKKTDVWYHFRDFEADEGWIHKSLVNKTP
;
A
#
# COMPACT_ATOMS: atom_id res chain seq x y z
N MET A 1 7.11 -42.06 -3.37
CA MET A 1 7.02 -40.94 -2.39
C MET A 1 5.87 -41.20 -1.44
N LYS A 2 6.01 -40.98 -0.14
CA LYS A 2 4.95 -41.27 0.84
C LYS A 2 3.74 -40.34 0.60
N PRO A 3 2.49 -40.81 0.65
CA PRO A 3 1.31 -40.05 0.22
C PRO A 3 1.10 -38.75 1.02
N TYR A 4 1.54 -38.71 2.27
CA TYR A 4 1.49 -37.51 3.12
C TYR A 4 2.35 -36.35 2.60
N ALA A 5 3.47 -36.65 1.93
CA ALA A 5 4.32 -35.62 1.33
C ALA A 5 3.59 -34.91 0.17
N SER A 6 2.78 -35.66 -0.59
CA SER A 6 1.97 -35.11 -1.68
C SER A 6 0.79 -34.27 -1.14
N ILE A 7 0.17 -34.69 -0.04
CA ILE A 7 -0.93 -33.94 0.60
C ILE A 7 -0.41 -32.60 1.18
N ILE A 8 0.74 -32.61 1.84
CA ILE A 8 1.36 -31.39 2.38
C ILE A 8 1.75 -30.43 1.26
N ALA A 9 2.31 -30.94 0.15
CA ALA A 9 2.65 -30.12 -1.01
C ALA A 9 1.40 -29.47 -1.64
N ILE A 10 0.29 -30.20 -1.75
CA ILE A 10 -0.98 -29.67 -2.28
C ILE A 10 -1.57 -28.60 -1.34
N LEU A 11 -1.52 -28.81 -0.02
CA LEU A 11 -2.02 -27.82 0.95
C LEU A 11 -1.23 -26.49 0.89
N LEU A 12 0.08 -26.56 0.67
CA LEU A 12 0.94 -25.37 0.56
C LEU A 12 0.68 -24.57 -0.72
N VAL A 13 0.31 -25.22 -1.83
CA VAL A 13 -0.02 -24.53 -3.09
C VAL A 13 -1.41 -23.90 -3.05
N LEU A 14 -2.35 -24.49 -2.31
CA LEU A 14 -3.71 -23.95 -2.17
C LEU A 14 -3.82 -22.71 -1.26
N SER A 15 -2.78 -22.40 -0.48
CA SER A 15 -2.78 -21.29 0.49
C SER A 15 -2.02 -20.04 0.02
N SER A 16 -1.37 -20.07 -1.14
CA SER A 16 -0.69 -18.92 -1.73
C SER A 16 -1.64 -18.04 -2.54
N SER A 17 -2.42 -17.18 -1.86
CA SER A 17 -3.04 -16.03 -2.52
C SER A 17 -2.01 -14.91 -2.64
N VAL A 18 -1.52 -14.62 -3.85
CA VAL A 18 -0.68 -13.43 -4.09
C VAL A 18 -1.61 -12.22 -4.11
N ALA A 19 -1.73 -11.51 -2.99
CA ALA A 19 -2.41 -10.21 -2.97
C ALA A 19 -1.52 -9.18 -3.66
N PHE A 20 -1.92 -8.75 -4.87
CA PHE A 20 -1.22 -7.68 -5.59
C PHE A 20 -1.62 -6.34 -4.97
N ALA A 21 -0.75 -5.75 -4.15
CA ALA A 21 -0.95 -4.39 -3.68
C ALA A 21 -0.73 -3.41 -4.84
N GLU A 22 -1.69 -2.51 -5.09
CA GLU A 22 -1.53 -1.47 -6.10
C GLU A 22 -0.42 -0.51 -5.66
N ARG A 23 0.64 -0.40 -6.46
CA ARG A 23 1.76 0.50 -6.18
C ARG A 23 1.57 1.82 -6.91
N LEU A 24 1.70 2.91 -6.18
CA LEU A 24 1.74 4.27 -6.71
C LEU A 24 2.99 4.99 -6.21
N SER A 25 3.27 6.15 -6.79
CA SER A 25 4.38 7.01 -6.39
C SER A 25 3.86 8.42 -6.16
N VAL A 26 4.45 9.13 -5.20
CA VAL A 26 4.14 10.54 -4.94
C VAL A 26 4.52 11.40 -6.16
N SER A 27 3.58 12.21 -6.66
CA SER A 27 3.76 13.01 -7.88
C SER A 27 4.10 14.48 -7.61
N SER A 28 3.79 14.99 -6.42
CA SER A 28 4.15 16.34 -5.96
C SER A 28 5.56 16.39 -5.36
N GLU A 29 6.21 17.56 -5.39
CA GLU A 29 7.54 17.77 -4.76
C GLU A 29 7.55 17.36 -3.28
N THR A 30 6.46 17.63 -2.55
CA THR A 30 6.26 17.17 -1.17
C THR A 30 4.79 16.89 -0.93
N ALA A 31 4.48 15.76 -0.30
CA ALA A 31 3.12 15.40 0.12
C ALA A 31 3.04 15.25 1.64
N ASN A 32 1.95 15.74 2.23
CA ASN A 32 1.63 15.51 3.63
C ASN A 32 0.94 14.14 3.79
N ILE A 33 1.46 13.31 4.69
CA ILE A 33 0.81 12.08 5.09
C ILE A 33 -0.04 12.35 6.32
N ARG A 34 -1.29 11.89 6.32
CA ARG A 34 -2.27 12.23 7.36
C ARG A 34 -2.74 11.02 8.14
N SER A 35 -3.19 11.27 9.37
CA SER A 35 -3.75 10.25 10.27
C SER A 35 -5.13 9.73 9.86
N GLY A 36 -5.82 10.41 8.92
CA GLY A 36 -7.12 10.00 8.42
C GLY A 36 -7.48 10.63 7.07
N PRO A 37 -8.59 10.18 6.45
CA PRO A 37 -9.04 10.64 5.14
C PRO A 37 -9.71 12.03 5.23
N GLY A 38 -8.89 13.08 5.30
CA GLY A 38 -9.39 14.46 5.33
C GLY A 38 -8.31 15.47 5.69
N THR A 39 -8.51 16.73 5.33
CA THR A 39 -7.57 17.82 5.64
C THR A 39 -7.62 18.28 7.10
N ASN A 40 -8.64 17.86 7.85
CA ASN A 40 -8.82 18.07 9.28
C ASN A 40 -8.08 17.05 10.16
N HIS A 41 -7.52 16.00 9.58
CA HIS A 41 -6.69 15.03 10.30
C HIS A 41 -5.24 15.52 10.40
N ASP A 42 -4.56 15.15 11.48
CA ASP A 42 -3.17 15.53 11.74
C ASP A 42 -2.23 15.10 10.61
N ILE A 43 -1.20 15.91 10.38
CA ILE A 43 -0.08 15.55 9.50
C ILE A 43 0.89 14.73 10.34
N LEU A 44 1.10 13.48 9.96
CA LEU A 44 2.02 12.57 10.65
C LEU A 44 3.46 12.82 10.20
N TRP A 45 3.70 12.88 8.89
CA TRP A 45 4.99 13.21 8.29
C TRP A 45 4.81 13.73 6.85
N LYS A 46 5.93 13.99 6.17
CA LYS A 46 5.97 14.40 4.77
C LYS A 46 6.87 13.46 3.97
N VAL A 47 6.51 13.25 2.71
CA VAL A 47 7.28 12.43 1.76
C VAL A 47 7.54 13.22 0.49
N GLU A 48 8.67 12.95 -0.14
CA GLU A 48 9.09 13.62 -1.38
C GLU A 48 8.53 12.93 -2.63
N LYS A 49 8.64 13.62 -3.76
CA LYS A 49 8.31 13.08 -5.08
C LYS A 49 9.00 11.74 -5.33
N TYR A 50 8.30 10.85 -6.03
CA TYR A 50 8.71 9.48 -6.35
C TYR A 50 8.84 8.53 -5.16
N HIS A 51 8.47 8.96 -3.95
CA HIS A 51 8.36 8.02 -2.83
C HIS A 51 7.29 6.95 -3.15
N PRO A 52 7.65 5.66 -3.16
CA PRO A 52 6.75 4.59 -3.55
C PRO A 52 5.86 4.18 -2.37
N ILE A 53 4.59 3.91 -2.66
CA ILE A 53 3.59 3.51 -1.67
C ILE A 53 2.75 2.34 -2.15
N PHE A 54 2.33 1.49 -1.22
CA PHE A 54 1.42 0.37 -1.49
C PHE A 54 0.01 0.75 -1.02
N ILE A 55 -0.93 0.88 -1.95
CA ILE A 55 -2.31 1.23 -1.61
C ILE A 55 -3.00 0.03 -0.99
N ILE A 56 -3.45 0.19 0.26
CA ILE A 56 -4.14 -0.86 1.02
C ILE A 56 -5.63 -0.57 1.20
N LYS A 57 -6.09 0.68 1.00
CA LYS A 57 -7.52 1.03 0.94
C LYS A 57 -7.74 2.31 0.13
N LYS A 58 -8.85 2.40 -0.59
CA LYS A 58 -9.31 3.62 -1.28
C LYS A 58 -10.63 4.11 -0.71
N THR A 59 -10.78 5.41 -0.50
CA THR A 59 -12.03 6.04 -0.02
C THR A 59 -12.23 7.38 -0.71
N ASP A 60 -13.21 7.49 -1.61
CA ASP A 60 -13.48 8.69 -2.42
C ASP A 60 -12.20 9.31 -3.03
N VAL A 61 -11.67 10.37 -2.41
CA VAL A 61 -10.45 11.08 -2.85
C VAL A 61 -9.20 10.81 -2.01
N TRP A 62 -9.27 9.93 -1.00
CA TRP A 62 -8.19 9.59 -0.09
C TRP A 62 -7.79 8.13 -0.19
N TYR A 63 -6.48 7.88 -0.29
CA TYR A 63 -5.92 6.54 -0.30
C TYR A 63 -5.16 6.28 0.99
N HIS A 64 -5.49 5.17 1.64
CA HIS A 64 -4.71 4.60 2.72
C HIS A 64 -3.62 3.74 2.09
N PHE A 65 -2.39 3.96 2.50
CA PHE A 65 -1.25 3.23 1.99
C PHE A 65 -0.38 2.73 3.15
N ARG A 66 0.49 1.77 2.80
CA ARG A 66 1.61 1.35 3.61
C ARG A 66 2.90 1.56 2.81
N ASP A 67 3.97 2.00 3.45
CA ASP A 67 5.29 2.11 2.80
C ASP A 67 6.15 0.84 3.01
N PHE A 68 7.44 0.92 2.70
CA PHE A 68 8.38 -0.20 2.82
C PHE A 68 8.83 -0.46 4.27
N GLU A 69 8.68 0.52 5.17
CA GLU A 69 8.98 0.41 6.61
C GLU A 69 7.76 -0.08 7.41
N ALA A 70 6.66 -0.34 6.70
CA ALA A 70 5.35 -0.73 7.23
C ALA A 70 4.59 0.39 7.95
N ASP A 71 4.99 1.65 7.77
CA ASP A 71 4.24 2.80 8.25
C ASP A 71 2.99 3.02 7.38
N GLU A 72 1.90 3.44 8.02
CA GLU A 72 0.60 3.61 7.39
C GLU A 72 0.07 5.03 7.53
N GLY A 73 -0.57 5.52 6.47
CA GLY A 73 -1.17 6.84 6.47
C GLY A 73 -2.06 7.10 5.26
N TRP A 74 -2.62 8.30 5.25
CA TRP A 74 -3.55 8.75 4.21
C TRP A 74 -2.94 9.83 3.33
N ILE A 75 -3.10 9.67 2.01
CA ILE A 75 -2.67 10.63 0.99
C ILE A 75 -3.83 10.93 0.04
N HIS A 76 -3.94 12.18 -0.40
CA HIS A 76 -4.96 12.57 -1.37
C HIS A 76 -4.62 12.02 -2.76
N LYS A 77 -5.62 11.51 -3.50
CA LYS A 77 -5.43 10.82 -4.78
C LYS A 77 -4.73 11.67 -5.86
N SER A 78 -4.83 13.00 -5.77
CA SER A 78 -4.19 13.91 -6.73
C SER A 78 -2.67 14.03 -6.55
N LEU A 79 -2.15 13.56 -5.41
CA LEU A 79 -0.73 13.65 -5.06
C LEU A 79 0.05 12.39 -5.44
N VAL A 80 -0.61 11.43 -6.11
CA VAL A 80 -0.03 10.13 -6.44
C VAL A 80 -0.38 9.74 -7.87
N ASN A 81 0.50 8.98 -8.52
CA ASN A 81 0.28 8.45 -9.86
C ASN A 81 1.02 7.11 -10.06
N LYS A 82 0.97 6.58 -11.29
CA LYS A 82 1.64 5.34 -11.68
C LYS A 82 3.06 5.55 -12.21
N THR A 83 3.68 6.70 -11.95
CA THR A 83 5.05 6.94 -12.41
C THR A 83 5.98 5.85 -11.84
N PRO A 84 6.75 5.15 -12.70
CA PRO A 84 7.65 4.09 -12.30
C PRO A 84 8.64 4.50 -11.21
#